data_AF-A0A3D2G715-F1
#
_entry.id   AF-A0A3D2G715-F1
#
_cell.length_a   1.000
_cell.length_b   1.000
_cell.length_c   1.000
_cell.angle_alpha   90.00
_cell.angle_beta   90.00
_cell.angle_gamma   90.00
#
_symmetry.space_group_name_H-M   'P 1'
#
loop_
_entity.id
_entity.type
_entity.pdbx_description
1 polymer ?
#
loop_
_entity_poly.entity_id
_entity_poly.type
_entity_poly.pdbx_seq_one_letter_code
_entity_poly.pdbx_strand_id
1 'polypeptide(L)'
;MKTNQLTVGILAHVDSGKTTLAESILYISGAIRKLGRVDHKDAFLDTYALEKNRGITIFSKQARFQLGEKEITLLDTPGHVDFSAEMERTL
;
A
#
# COMPACT_ATOMS: atom_id res chain seq x y z
N MET A 1 20.40 9.26 -18.89
CA MET A 1 20.22 7.91 -18.32
C MET A 1 18.74 7.72 -18.05
N LYS A 2 18.09 6.68 -18.58
CA LYS A 2 16.70 6.37 -18.16
C LYS A 2 16.79 5.86 -16.73
N THR A 3 16.19 6.58 -15.79
CA THR A 3 16.04 6.11 -14.41
C THR A 3 15.20 4.84 -14.44
N ASN A 4 15.73 3.73 -13.90
CA ASN A 4 15.02 2.44 -13.84
C ASN A 4 14.05 2.38 -12.66
N GLN A 5 13.47 3.53 -12.31
CA GLN A 5 12.62 3.73 -11.15
C GLN A 5 11.18 3.99 -11.62
N LEU A 6 10.22 3.34 -10.99
CA LEU A 6 8.80 3.52 -11.26
C LEU A 6 8.05 3.74 -9.95
N THR A 7 7.22 4.78 -9.90
CA THR A 7 6.27 4.98 -8.80
C THR A 7 4.89 4.53 -9.28
N VAL A 8 4.23 3.70 -8.48
CA VAL A 8 2.92 3.11 -8.79
C VAL A 8 2.00 3.38 -7.61
N GLY A 9 0.86 4.04 -7.84
CA GLY A 9 -0.21 4.20 -6.85
C GLY A 9 -1.35 3.21 -7.08
N ILE A 10 -1.88 2.63 -5.99
CA ILE A 10 -3.10 1.83 -6.03
C ILE A 10 -4.27 2.69 -5.56
N LEU A 11 -5.27 2.87 -6.42
CA LEU A 11 -6.48 3.65 -6.12
C LEU A 11 -7.73 2.83 -6.41
N ALA A 12 -8.67 2.88 -5.48
CA ALA A 12 -9.96 2.21 -5.51
C ALA A 12 -10.79 2.63 -4.29
N HIS A 13 -12.09 2.38 -4.33
CA HIS A 13 -13.01 2.65 -3.23
C HIS A 13 -12.65 1.88 -1.93
N VAL A 14 -13.25 2.27 -0.81
CA VAL A 14 -13.10 1.54 0.46
C VAL A 14 -13.45 0.06 0.29
N ASP A 15 -12.78 -0.82 1.03
CA ASP A 15 -12.95 -2.27 1.01
C ASP A 15 -12.74 -2.97 -0.35
N SER A 16 -12.17 -2.29 -1.34
CA SER A 16 -11.84 -2.87 -2.65
C SER A 16 -10.56 -3.74 -2.65
N GLY A 17 -9.95 -3.96 -1.48
CA GLY A 17 -8.77 -4.82 -1.33
C GLY A 17 -7.43 -4.20 -1.74
N LYS A 18 -7.31 -2.86 -1.79
CA LYS A 18 -6.05 -2.15 -2.14
C LYS A 18 -4.86 -2.60 -1.29
N THR A 19 -4.99 -2.50 0.02
CA THR A 19 -3.92 -2.86 0.97
C THR A 19 -3.61 -4.36 0.89
N THR A 20 -4.63 -5.22 0.77
CA THR A 20 -4.42 -6.67 0.57
C THR A 20 -3.63 -6.98 -0.71
N LEU A 21 -3.89 -6.25 -1.80
CA LEU A 21 -3.13 -6.37 -3.04
C LEU A 21 -1.70 -5.87 -2.84
N ALA A 22 -1.51 -4.74 -2.15
CA ALA A 22 -0.19 -4.20 -1.85
C ALA A 22 0.65 -5.16 -1.00
N GLU A 23 0.08 -5.73 0.07
CA GLU A 23 0.71 -6.78 0.90
C GLU A 23 1.13 -7.98 0.05
N SER A 24 0.27 -8.42 -0.87
CA SER A 24 0.54 -9.55 -1.76
C SER A 24 1.70 -9.26 -2.72
N ILE A 25 1.74 -8.06 -3.32
CA ILE A 25 2.84 -7.61 -4.18
C ILE A 25 4.16 -7.60 -3.40
N LEU A 26 4.15 -7.04 -2.19
CA LEU A 26 5.35 -6.97 -1.35
C LEU A 26 5.83 -8.36 -0.90
N TYR A 27 4.90 -9.27 -0.62
CA TYR A 27 5.24 -10.63 -0.24
C TYR A 27 5.83 -11.43 -1.43
N ILE A 28 5.17 -11.38 -2.59
CA ILE A 28 5.62 -12.09 -3.80
C ILE A 28 6.95 -11.56 -4.31
N SER A 29 7.19 -10.25 -4.19
CA SER A 29 8.48 -9.63 -4.53
C SER A 29 9.59 -9.90 -3.51
N GLY A 30 9.27 -10.51 -2.36
CA GLY A 30 10.22 -10.79 -1.28
C GLY A 30 10.59 -9.57 -0.43
N ALA A 31 9.90 -8.44 -0.60
CA ALA A 31 10.11 -7.22 0.19
C ALA A 31 9.68 -7.40 1.65
N ILE A 32 8.68 -8.25 1.91
CA ILE A 32 8.27 -8.66 3.26
C ILE A 32 8.31 -10.17 3.40
N ARG A 33 8.65 -10.65 4.61
CA ARG A 33 8.82 -12.09 4.89
C ARG A 33 7.53 -12.82 5.22
N LYS A 34 6.48 -12.08 5.59
CA LYS A 34 5.19 -12.61 6.00
C LYS A 34 4.12 -11.86 5.24
N LEU A 35 3.13 -12.58 4.72
CA LEU A 35 1.95 -12.00 4.12
C LEU A 35 1.01 -11.53 5.24
N GLY A 36 0.95 -10.23 5.48
CA GLY A 36 0.01 -9.63 6.41
C GLY A 36 -1.38 -9.51 5.79
N ARG A 37 -2.39 -9.33 6.64
CA ARG A 37 -3.77 -9.05 6.24
C ARG A 37 -4.42 -7.98 7.10
N VAL A 38 -5.30 -7.20 6.47
CA VAL A 38 -6.04 -6.12 7.14
C VAL A 38 -7.00 -6.69 8.21
N ASP A 39 -7.72 -7.76 7.89
CA ASP A 39 -8.65 -8.43 8.80
C ASP A 39 -7.96 -9.11 9.99
N HIS A 40 -6.73 -9.58 9.81
CA HIS A 40 -5.89 -10.11 10.87
C HIS A 40 -5.14 -9.03 11.66
N LYS A 41 -5.26 -7.76 11.28
CA LYS A 41 -4.59 -6.59 11.90
C LYS A 41 -3.06 -6.67 11.91
N ASP A 42 -2.51 -7.48 11.02
CA ASP A 42 -1.08 -7.73 10.87
C ASP A 42 -0.54 -7.33 9.49
N ALA A 43 -1.34 -6.64 8.67
CA ALA A 43 -0.88 -5.94 7.48
C ALA A 43 0.36 -5.09 7.79
N PHE A 44 1.38 -5.23 6.98
CA PHE A 44 2.65 -4.52 7.11
C PHE A 44 2.51 -3.01 6.89
N LEU A 45 1.67 -2.61 5.92
CA LEU A 45 1.47 -1.20 5.57
C LEU A 45 0.66 -0.42 6.63
N ASP A 46 -0.31 -1.06 7.26
CA ASP A 46 -1.19 -0.46 8.28
C ASP A 46 -0.46 -0.37 9.63
N THR A 47 0.37 0.66 9.78
CA THR A 47 1.23 0.86 10.95
C THR A 47 0.52 1.60 12.09
N TYR A 48 -0.56 2.32 11.82
CA TYR A 48 -1.27 3.06 12.86
C TYR A 48 -2.33 2.19 13.55
N ALA A 49 -2.39 2.27 14.89
CA ALA A 49 -3.37 1.52 15.68
C ALA A 49 -4.81 1.81 15.24
N LEU A 50 -5.11 3.03 14.80
CA LEU A 50 -6.44 3.40 14.30
C LEU A 50 -6.81 2.68 13.00
N GLU A 51 -5.85 2.56 12.07
CA GLU A 51 -6.03 1.81 10.81
C GLU A 51 -6.33 0.34 11.11
N LYS A 52 -5.51 -0.29 11.95
CA LYS A 52 -5.71 -1.67 12.42
C LYS A 52 -7.04 -1.88 13.14
N ASN A 53 -7.48 -0.91 13.93
CA ASN A 53 -8.73 -0.99 14.67
C ASN A 53 -9.96 -0.85 13.76
N ARG A 54 -9.86 -0.02 12.72
CA ARG A 54 -10.95 0.25 11.78
C ARG A 54 -10.95 -0.66 10.55
N GLY A 55 -9.83 -1.31 10.24
CA GLY A 55 -9.67 -2.11 9.02
C GLY A 55 -9.64 -1.27 7.75
N ILE A 56 -9.22 0.00 7.83
CA ILE A 56 -9.15 0.93 6.69
C ILE A 56 -7.80 1.65 6.67
N THR A 57 -7.33 1.99 5.47
CA THR A 57 -6.19 2.87 5.24
C THR A 57 -6.61 4.32 5.43
N ILE A 58 -5.92 5.05 6.31
CA ILE A 58 -6.19 6.46 6.62
C ILE A 58 -5.10 7.35 6.06
N PHE A 59 -3.84 6.89 6.13
CA PHE A 59 -2.68 7.60 5.63
C PHE A 59 -2.04 6.83 4.49
N SER A 60 -1.57 7.56 3.48
CA SER A 60 -0.86 6.91 2.39
C SER A 60 0.45 6.29 2.86
N LYS A 61 0.76 5.10 2.33
CA LYS A 61 1.96 4.33 2.69
C LYS A 61 2.77 4.07 1.44
N GLN A 62 4.09 4.11 1.60
CA GLN A 62 5.01 3.72 0.54
C GLN A 62 5.77 2.46 0.92
N ALA A 63 5.99 1.60 -0.05
CA ALA A 63 6.90 0.47 0.05
C ALA A 63 7.72 0.32 -1.22
N ARG A 64 8.95 -0.19 -1.10
CA ARG A 64 9.85 -0.37 -2.23
C ARG A 64 10.18 -1.83 -2.45
N PHE A 65 10.21 -2.24 -3.70
CA PHE A 65 10.60 -3.58 -4.10
C PHE A 65 11.25 -3.59 -5.49
N GLN A 66 11.94 -4.67 -5.82
CA GLN A 66 12.56 -4.86 -7.13
C GLN A 66 11.66 -5.68 -8.03
N LEU A 67 11.53 -5.27 -9.29
CA LEU A 67 10.85 -6.02 -10.36
C LEU A 67 11.79 -6.15 -11.56
N GLY A 68 12.50 -7.28 -11.63
CA GLY A 68 13.59 -7.46 -12.58
C GLY A 68 14.70 -6.45 -12.30
N GLU A 69 15.02 -5.61 -13.29
CA GLU A 69 16.01 -4.54 -13.12
C GLU A 69 15.42 -3.24 -12.55
N LYS A 70 14.08 -3.14 -12.43
CA LYS A 70 13.38 -1.90 -12.04
C LYS A 70 13.16 -1.82 -10.53
N GLU A 71 13.44 -0.65 -9.96
CA GLU A 71 13.05 -0.31 -8.59
C GLU A 71 11.64 0.29 -8.60
N ILE A 72 10.71 -0.33 -7.87
CA ILE A 72 9.32 0.10 -7.77
C ILE A 72 9.08 0.76 -6.42
N THR A 73 8.49 1.95 -6.41
CA THR A 73 7.87 2.56 -5.22
C THR A 73 6.37 2.41 -5.33
N LEU A 74 5.79 1.54 -4.51
CA LEU A 74 4.36 1.32 -4.41
C LEU A 74 3.75 2.28 -3.38
N LEU A 75 2.68 2.96 -3.77
CA LEU A 75 1.89 3.83 -2.90
C LEU A 75 0.52 3.17 -2.66
N ASP A 76 0.26 2.77 -1.42
CA ASP A 76 -1.08 2.38 -0.96
C ASP A 76 -1.80 3.64 -0.47
N THR A 77 -3.00 3.90 -0.98
CA THR A 77 -3.74 5.14 -0.73
C THR A 77 -5.07 4.88 -0.03
N PRO A 78 -5.58 5.85 0.76
CA PRO A 78 -6.90 5.76 1.35
C PRO A 78 -8.01 5.62 0.29
N GLY A 79 -9.00 4.76 0.55
CA GLY A 79 -10.19 4.62 -0.31
C GLY A 79 -11.48 5.15 0.28
N HIS A 80 -11.48 5.52 1.56
CA HIS A 80 -12.64 6.08 2.23
C HIS A 80 -12.76 7.57 1.88
N VAL A 81 -13.97 8.04 1.57
CA VAL A 81 -14.21 9.40 1.06
C VAL A 81 -13.74 10.49 2.04
N ASP A 82 -13.86 10.24 3.34
CA ASP A 82 -13.35 11.12 4.41
C ASP A 82 -11.84 11.42 4.30
N PHE A 83 -11.08 10.59 3.60
CA PHE A 83 -9.63 10.73 3.41
C PHE A 83 -9.26 11.02 1.95
N SER A 84 -10.21 11.46 1.12
CA SER A 84 -9.96 11.81 -0.29
C SER A 84 -8.86 12.87 -0.43
N ALA A 85 -8.80 13.85 0.48
CA ALA A 85 -7.75 14.87 0.45
C ALA A 85 -6.34 14.30 0.69
N GLU A 86 -6.21 13.20 1.43
CA GLU A 86 -4.93 12.50 1.62
C GLU A 86 -4.55 11.72 0.37
N MET A 87 -5.52 11.02 -0.23
CA MET A 87 -5.35 10.33 -1.51
C MET A 87 -4.90 11.32 -2.60
N GLU A 88 -5.57 12.46 -2.75
CA GLU A 88 -5.22 13.50 -3.74
C GLU A 88 -3.82 14.07 -3.53
N ARG A 89 -3.39 14.28 -2.27
CA ARG A 89 -2.02 14.75 -1.98
C ARG A 89 -0.92 13.76 -2.37
N THR A 90 -1.27 12.48 -2.49
CA THR A 90 -0.31 11.40 -2.76
C THR A 90 -0.01 11.24 -4.26
N LEU A 91 -0.89 11.80 -5.12
CA LEU A 91 -0.77 11.78 -6.58
C LEU A 91 -0.12 13.06 -7.11
#